data_AF-A0A527GH09-F1
#
_entry.id   AF-A0A527GH09-F1
#
_cell.length_a   1.000
_cell.length_b   1.000
_cell.length_c   1.000
_cell.angle_alpha   90.00
_cell.angle_beta   90.00
_cell.angle_gamma   90.00
#
_symmetry.space_group_name_H-M   'P 1'
#
loop_
_entity.id
_entity.type
_entity.pdbx_description
1 polymer ?
#
loop_
_entity_poly.entity_id
_entity_poly.type
_entity_poly.pdbx_seq_one_letter_code
_entity_poly.pdbx_strand_id
1 'polypeptide(L)'
;VGRELAALYPEKTVAPSDVPMLSVSNATVPGYVEDVSFTVHKGEILGFAGMVGAGRTELFEGIIGLRPANAAVELKGKSVHF
;
A
#
# COMPACT_ATOMS: atom_id res chain seq x y z
N VAL A 1 29.86 18.83 -19.20
CA VAL A 1 29.14 18.68 -17.91
C VAL A 1 27.74 19.18 -18.13
N GLY A 2 26.78 18.27 -18.21
CA GLY A 2 25.45 18.54 -18.72
C GLY A 2 24.82 17.22 -19.14
N ARG A 3 24.35 16.44 -18.17
CA ARG A 3 23.30 15.46 -18.47
C ARG A 3 22.02 16.28 -18.55
N GLU A 4 21.36 16.25 -19.70
CA GLU A 4 20.03 16.83 -19.87
C GLU A 4 19.12 16.36 -18.74
N LEU A 5 18.34 17.26 -18.15
CA LEU A 5 17.48 17.02 -16.99
C LEU A 5 16.57 15.77 -17.14
N ALA A 6 16.25 15.38 -18.38
CA ALA A 6 15.54 14.15 -18.70
C ALA A 6 16.21 12.87 -18.18
N ALA A 7 17.54 12.86 -18.02
CA ALA A 7 18.27 11.72 -17.46
C ALA A 7 18.11 11.57 -15.93
N LEU A 8 17.55 12.58 -15.24
CA LEU A 8 17.29 12.51 -13.79
C LEU A 8 15.99 11.74 -13.49
N TYR A 9 15.04 11.74 -14.41
CA TYR A 9 13.73 11.11 -14.26
C TYR A 9 13.40 10.31 -15.52
N PRO A 10 13.98 9.10 -15.68
CA PRO A 10 13.66 8.25 -16.82
C PRO A 10 12.16 7.98 -16.87
N GLU A 11 11.61 7.85 -18.08
CA GLU A 11 10.21 7.51 -18.26
C GLU A 11 9.88 6.21 -17.50
N LYS A 12 8.79 6.26 -16.71
CA LYS A 12 8.25 5.07 -16.05
C LYS A 12 7.60 4.20 -17.14
N THR A 13 8.39 3.31 -17.72
CA THR A 13 8.03 2.48 -18.88
C THR A 13 7.12 1.29 -18.56
N VAL A 14 6.76 1.08 -17.28
CA VAL A 14 5.96 -0.07 -16.86
C VAL A 14 4.56 0.39 -16.48
N ALA A 15 3.60 0.13 -17.36
CA ALA A 15 2.19 0.20 -17.00
C ALA A 15 1.89 -0.89 -15.94
N PRO A 16 1.13 -0.59 -14.88
CA PRO A 16 0.67 -1.62 -13.94
C PRO A 16 -0.08 -2.72 -14.70
N SER A 17 0.20 -3.99 -14.40
CA SER A 17 -0.60 -5.11 -14.89
C SER A 17 -1.71 -5.43 -13.90
N ASP A 18 -2.81 -6.08 -14.31
CA ASP A 18 -3.91 -6.48 -13.40
C ASP A 18 -3.56 -7.60 -12.40
N VAL A 19 -2.28 -8.00 -12.30
CA VAL A 19 -1.85 -9.05 -11.37
C VAL A 19 -1.77 -8.49 -9.93
N PRO A 20 -2.62 -8.92 -8.99
CA PRO A 20 -2.61 -8.43 -7.62
C PRO A 20 -1.38 -8.93 -6.86
N MET A 21 -0.60 -8.01 -6.28
CA MET A 21 0.59 -8.34 -5.49
C MET A 21 0.35 -8.25 -3.99
N LEU A 22 -0.44 -7.27 -3.55
CA LEU A 22 -0.91 -7.13 -2.17
C LEU A 22 -2.41 -6.84 -2.21
N SER A 23 -3.20 -7.61 -1.50
CA SER A 23 -4.61 -7.32 -1.27
C SER A 23 -4.85 -7.18 0.24
N VAL A 24 -5.53 -6.10 0.62
CA VAL A 24 -5.95 -5.85 2.00
C VAL A 24 -7.46 -5.64 1.96
N SER A 25 -8.19 -6.39 2.78
CA SER A 25 -9.64 -6.32 2.88
C SER A 25 -10.08 -6.10 4.32
N ASN A 26 -11.04 -5.19 4.50
CA ASN A 26 -11.69 -4.86 5.76
C ASN A 26 -10.71 -4.53 6.89
N ALA A 27 -9.66 -3.77 6.57
CA ALA A 27 -8.67 -3.34 7.55
C ALA A 27 -9.29 -2.32 8.51
N THR A 28 -9.39 -2.70 9.77
CA THR A 28 -9.87 -1.87 10.88
C THR A 28 -8.85 -1.87 12.00
N VAL A 29 -8.38 -0.68 12.35
CA VAL A 29 -7.46 -0.44 13.47
C VAL A 29 -8.21 0.42 14.49
N PRO A 30 -8.59 -0.13 15.65
CA PRO A 30 -9.45 0.56 16.61
C PRO A 30 -8.94 1.94 16.99
N GLY A 31 -9.79 2.96 16.81
CA GLY A 31 -9.48 4.36 17.11
C GLY A 31 -8.74 5.13 16.03
N TYR A 32 -8.37 4.50 14.90
CA TYR A 32 -7.58 5.13 13.84
C TYR A 32 -8.22 5.02 12.45
N VAL A 33 -8.55 3.80 12.01
CA VAL A 33 -9.14 3.56 10.68
C VAL A 33 -10.17 2.44 10.74
N GLU A 34 -11.18 2.53 9.89
CA GLU A 34 -12.30 1.60 9.83
C GLU A 34 -12.59 1.21 8.38
N ASP A 35 -12.70 -0.09 8.14
CA ASP A 35 -13.13 -0.71 6.89
C ASP A 35 -12.35 -0.27 5.63
N VAL A 36 -11.01 -0.24 5.73
CA VAL A 36 -10.15 0.09 4.60
C VAL A 36 -9.84 -1.14 3.76
N SER A 37 -10.09 -1.05 2.45
CA SER A 37 -9.76 -2.11 1.48
C SER A 37 -9.04 -1.55 0.26
N PHE A 38 -7.95 -2.19 -0.16
CA PHE A 38 -7.19 -1.80 -1.34
C PHE A 38 -6.37 -2.97 -1.90
N THR A 39 -6.02 -2.86 -3.19
CA THR A 39 -5.17 -3.82 -3.89
C THR A 39 -4.04 -3.06 -4.57
N VAL A 40 -2.82 -3.55 -4.41
CA VAL A 40 -1.63 -3.08 -5.14
C VAL A 40 -1.30 -4.10 -6.22
N HIS A 41 -1.26 -3.65 -7.46
CA HIS A 41 -0.95 -4.50 -8.59
C HIS A 41 0.55 -4.52 -8.94
N LYS A 42 0.96 -5.51 -9.73
CA LYS A 42 2.37 -5.64 -10.14
C LYS A 42 2.81 -4.43 -10.96
N GLY A 43 3.85 -3.75 -10.46
CA GLY A 43 4.41 -2.53 -11.05
C GLY A 43 3.76 -1.23 -10.56
N GLU A 44 2.70 -1.33 -9.75
CA GLU A 44 2.00 -0.18 -9.18
C GLU A 44 2.77 0.41 -7.98
N ILE A 45 2.78 1.74 -7.88
CA ILE A 45 3.20 2.47 -6.68
C ILE A 45 1.96 3.14 -6.10
N LEU A 46 1.41 2.58 -5.03
CA LEU A 46 0.27 3.13 -4.32
C LEU A 46 0.73 4.10 -3.22
N GLY A 47 0.24 5.34 -3.25
CA GLY A 47 0.52 6.36 -2.25
C GLY A 47 -0.71 6.71 -1.42
N PHE A 48 -0.55 6.81 -0.10
CA PHE A 48 -1.59 7.27 0.83
C PHE A 48 -1.32 8.70 1.30
N ALA A 49 -2.29 9.59 1.09
CA ALA A 49 -2.24 10.98 1.53
C ALA A 49 -3.39 11.28 2.51
N GLY A 50 -3.22 12.30 3.35
CA GLY A 50 -4.21 12.69 4.34
C GLY A 50 -3.66 13.72 5.32
N MET A 51 -4.55 14.32 6.11
CA MET A 51 -4.18 15.23 7.19
C MET A 51 -3.36 14.51 8.27
N VAL A 52 -2.68 15.28 9.12
CA VAL A 52 -2.06 14.73 10.33
C VAL A 52 -3.16 14.08 11.19
N GLY A 53 -2.89 12.87 11.69
CA GLY A 53 -3.87 12.09 12.45
C GLY A 53 -4.87 11.28 11.62
N ALA A 54 -4.76 11.27 10.28
CA ALA A 54 -5.67 10.49 9.41
C ALA A 54 -5.47 8.96 9.48
N GLY A 55 -4.66 8.43 10.41
CA GLY A 55 -4.51 6.99 10.62
C GLY A 55 -3.61 6.26 9.61
N ARG A 56 -2.83 6.98 8.79
CA ARG A 56 -1.98 6.37 7.74
C ARG A 56 -0.92 5.42 8.32
N THR A 57 -0.18 5.87 9.33
CA THR A 57 0.85 5.05 9.97
C THR A 57 0.21 3.85 10.66
N GLU A 58 -0.89 4.08 11.35
CA GLU A 58 -1.59 3.08 12.14
C GLU A 58 -2.25 2.01 11.28
N LEU A 59 -2.79 2.37 10.11
CA LEU A 59 -3.28 1.42 9.10
C LEU A 59 -2.17 0.41 8.72
N PHE A 60 -0.99 0.92 8.35
CA PHE A 60 0.11 0.05 7.92
C PHE A 60 0.68 -0.76 9.08
N GLU A 61 0.84 -0.17 10.27
CA GLU A 61 1.22 -0.91 11.48
C GLU A 61 0.23 -2.04 11.80
N GLY A 62 -1.07 -1.81 11.64
CA GLY A 62 -2.11 -2.81 11.84
C GLY A 62 -2.04 -3.96 10.83
N ILE A 63 -1.88 -3.65 9.55
CA ILE A 63 -1.79 -4.66 8.47
C ILE A 63 -0.58 -5.57 8.62
N ILE A 64 0.55 -5.05 9.15
CA ILE A 64 1.78 -5.83 9.33
C ILE A 64 1.96 -6.39 10.75
N GLY A 65 0.92 -6.35 11.59
CA GLY A 65 0.91 -6.99 12.91
C GLY A 65 1.66 -6.25 14.02
N LEU A 66 2.06 -4.98 13.81
CA LEU A 66 2.70 -4.16 14.85
C LEU A 66 1.69 -3.51 15.81
N ARG A 67 0.40 -3.57 15.48
CA ARG A 67 -0.70 -3.01 16.26
C ARG A 67 -1.92 -3.93 16.17
N PRO A 68 -2.75 -4.04 17.23
CA PRO A 68 -4.00 -4.79 17.15
C PRO A 68 -4.90 -4.24 16.04
N ALA A 69 -5.29 -5.12 15.12
CA ALA A 69 -6.12 -4.79 13.97
C ALA A 69 -6.87 -6.03 13.49
N ASN A 70 -7.98 -5.80 12.78
CA ASN A 70 -8.63 -6.82 11.97
C ASN A 70 -8.36 -6.50 10.51
N ALA A 71 -7.81 -7.44 9.74
CA ALA A 71 -7.64 -7.32 8.30
C ALA A 71 -7.44 -8.70 7.68
N ALA A 72 -7.98 -8.92 6.48
CA ALA A 72 -7.55 -10.02 5.63
C ALA A 72 -6.45 -9.50 4.70
N VAL A 73 -5.28 -10.16 4.72
CA VAL A 73 -4.12 -9.76 3.93
C VAL A 73 -3.67 -10.92 3.04
N GLU A 74 -3.53 -10.64 1.75
CA GLU A 74 -2.95 -11.58 0.78
C GLU A 74 -1.73 -10.99 0.12
N LEU A 75 -0.64 -11.76 0.08
CA LEU A 75 0.59 -11.43 -0.62
C LEU A 75 0.77 -12.42 -1.78
N LYS A 76 0.78 -11.91 -3.02
CA LYS A 76 0.87 -12.71 -4.25
C LYS A 76 -0.18 -13.84 -4.30
N GLY A 77 -1.42 -13.50 -3.92
CA GLY A 77 -2.57 -14.43 -3.89
C GLY A 77 -2.52 -15.49 -2.80
N LYS A 78 -1.67 -15.32 -1.77
CA LYS A 78 -1.60 -16.20 -0.61
C LYS A 78 -1.93 -15.42 0.64
N SER A 79 -2.88 -15.92 1.44
CA SER A 79 -3.18 -15.34 2.75
C SER A 79 -1.94 -15.35 3.63
N VAL A 80 -1.72 -14.24 4.32
CA VAL A 80 -0.62 -14.07 5.29
C VAL A 80 -1.16 -13.59 6.63
N HIS A 81 -0.52 -14.02 7.70
CA HIS A 81 -0.77 -13.59 9.06
C HIS A 81 0.56 -13.14 9.66
N PHE A 82 0.52 -12.03 10.39
CA PHE A 82 1.69 -11.41 11.02
C PHE A 82 1.55 -11.45 12.53
#